data_AF-A0A1E7F5N9-F1
#
_entry.id   AF-A0A1E7F5N9-F1
#
_cell.length_a   1.000
_cell.length_b   1.000
_cell.length_c   1.000
_cell.angle_alpha   90.00
_cell.angle_beta   90.00
_cell.angle_gamma   90.00
#
_symmetry.space_group_name_H-M   'P 1'
#
loop_
_entity.id
_entity.type
_entity.pdbx_description
1 polymer ?
#
loop_
_entity_poly.entity_id
_entity_poly.type
_entity_poly.pdbx_seq_one_letter_code
_entity_poly.pdbx_strand_id
1 'polypeptide(L)'
;RRRLHADDINMALQWRGSEKIYATGMVGGGRFVNSSSRDDKKIMLEDYLKSEMKFRPPQEVGLTLHWLAVDGVQPDIPQNPPTAAGSNAANSNKRKQQVVHRVEDDGEDDETSGGRDGVQVTQLLPRLLSEELRLYFSRITGAVERGGATPVTRQQQDAALTSLSQDTGLQELAPFMINYVTKNLYKHVGNPEHCRTLIRMAQALLVNPHMHLELYLHQLLPAILTMVVAQRLSSKSFDNHWILRYEAALCLVQTCNLFGEDYATLKARVLKTLSDAIGPDKSLSTRYGGLVAITFFGSKAINAFVLPLALDYWKMSETAL
;
A
#
# COMPACT_ATOMS: atom_id res chain seq x y z
N ARG A 1 -17.88 23.48 -15.94
CA ARG A 1 -18.82 22.85 -16.93
C ARG A 1 -18.42 23.27 -18.33
N ARG A 2 -18.66 22.45 -19.37
CA ARG A 2 -18.33 22.77 -20.78
C ARG A 2 -19.54 23.12 -21.66
N ARG A 3 -20.77 23.02 -21.13
CA ARG A 3 -22.02 23.38 -21.81
C ARG A 3 -22.65 24.56 -21.08
N LEU A 4 -23.18 25.50 -21.85
CA LEU A 4 -23.93 26.66 -21.36
C LEU A 4 -25.39 26.25 -21.13
N HIS A 5 -25.91 26.51 -19.92
CA HIS A 5 -27.31 26.30 -19.57
C HIS A 5 -28.10 27.61 -19.60
N ALA A 6 -29.42 27.53 -19.71
CA ALA A 6 -30.31 28.69 -19.67
C ALA A 6 -30.16 29.51 -18.38
N ASP A 7 -29.84 28.84 -17.27
CA ASP A 7 -29.56 29.50 -15.98
C ASP A 7 -28.33 30.39 -16.05
N ASP A 8 -27.31 30.01 -16.82
CA ASP A 8 -26.10 30.81 -17.00
C ASP A 8 -26.43 32.14 -17.74
N ILE A 9 -27.34 32.09 -18.72
CA ILE A 9 -27.83 33.26 -19.47
C ILE A 9 -28.71 34.14 -18.57
N ASN A 10 -29.61 33.53 -17.80
CA ASN A 10 -30.49 34.24 -16.87
C ASN A 10 -29.70 34.91 -15.73
N MET A 11 -28.58 34.31 -15.30
CA MET A 11 -27.66 34.92 -14.35
C MET A 11 -26.93 36.12 -14.97
N ALA A 12 -26.49 36.00 -16.23
CA ALA A 12 -25.85 37.10 -16.95
C ALA A 12 -26.79 38.30 -17.21
N LEU A 13 -28.07 38.03 -17.51
CA LEU A 13 -29.09 39.08 -17.70
C LEU A 13 -29.38 39.84 -16.40
N GLN A 14 -29.47 39.13 -15.28
CA GLN A 14 -29.59 39.74 -13.96
C GLN A 14 -28.41 40.63 -13.61
N TRP A 15 -27.19 40.21 -13.94
CA TRP A 15 -25.99 41.02 -13.73
C TRP A 15 -25.96 42.30 -14.57
N ARG A 16 -26.65 42.30 -15.71
CA ARG A 16 -26.85 43.50 -16.55
C ARG A 16 -28.06 44.35 -16.14
N GLY A 17 -28.75 44.00 -15.05
CA GLY A 17 -29.96 44.69 -14.60
C GLY A 17 -31.17 44.52 -15.52
N SER A 18 -31.13 43.52 -16.42
CA SER A 18 -32.24 43.19 -17.32
C SER A 18 -33.20 42.20 -16.68
N GLU A 19 -34.45 42.18 -17.15
CA GLU A 19 -35.47 41.24 -16.67
C GLU A 19 -35.12 39.78 -17.02
N LYS A 20 -35.56 38.84 -16.16
CA LYS A 20 -35.33 37.41 -16.35
C LYS A 20 -36.20 36.88 -17.49
N ILE A 21 -35.64 35.99 -18.31
CA ILE A 21 -36.42 35.31 -19.35
C ILE A 21 -37.01 34.04 -18.74
N TYR A 22 -38.34 34.02 -18.63
CA TYR A 22 -39.12 32.87 -18.18
C TYR A 22 -39.38 31.92 -19.37
N ALA A 23 -39.56 30.62 -19.08
CA ALA A 23 -39.83 29.54 -20.06
C ALA A 23 -38.67 29.04 -20.95
N THR A 24 -37.42 29.07 -20.46
CA THR A 24 -36.24 28.53 -21.17
C THR A 24 -35.78 27.15 -20.69
N GLY A 25 -36.30 26.66 -19.56
CA GLY A 25 -35.99 25.33 -19.02
C GLY A 25 -36.85 24.24 -19.66
N MET A 26 -36.47 23.73 -20.83
CA MET A 26 -37.08 22.50 -21.35
C MET A 26 -36.53 21.29 -20.58
N VAL A 27 -37.38 20.67 -19.76
CA VAL A 27 -37.13 19.34 -19.19
C VAL A 27 -37.19 18.31 -20.32
N GLY A 28 -36.04 17.82 -20.79
CA GLY A 28 -35.97 16.70 -21.76
C GLY A 28 -35.17 16.92 -23.04
N GLY A 29 -34.45 18.05 -23.20
CA GLY A 29 -33.67 18.30 -24.41
C GLY A 29 -34.56 18.70 -25.58
N GLY A 30 -34.63 20.01 -25.86
CA GLY A 30 -35.50 20.55 -26.90
C GLY A 30 -35.10 20.06 -28.30
N ARG A 31 -36.05 19.45 -29.03
CA ARG A 31 -35.99 19.36 -30.49
C ARG A 31 -36.07 20.78 -31.05
N PHE A 32 -35.12 21.17 -31.88
CA PHE A 32 -35.27 22.37 -32.72
C PHE A 32 -36.39 22.10 -33.72
N VAL A 33 -37.57 22.66 -33.47
CA VAL A 33 -38.69 22.63 -34.40
C VAL A 33 -38.58 23.88 -35.27
N ASN A 34 -38.49 23.69 -36.60
CA ASN A 34 -38.50 24.79 -37.56
C ASN A 34 -39.76 25.66 -37.37
N SER A 35 -39.58 26.97 -37.44
CA SER A 35 -40.55 28.00 -37.03
C SER A 35 -41.87 28.05 -37.81
N SER A 36 -42.11 27.15 -38.77
CA SER A 36 -43.34 27.14 -39.56
C SER A 36 -44.53 26.42 -38.90
N SER A 37 -44.29 25.59 -37.87
CA SER A 37 -45.36 24.91 -37.13
C SER A 37 -44.98 24.72 -35.67
N ARG A 38 -45.20 25.77 -34.86
CA ARG A 38 -45.28 25.62 -33.40
C ARG A 38 -46.63 24.96 -33.07
N ASP A 39 -46.68 23.64 -33.21
CA ASP A 39 -47.81 22.87 -32.68
C ASP A 39 -47.65 22.80 -31.15
N ASP A 40 -48.05 23.88 -30.48
CA ASP A 40 -48.28 23.92 -29.05
C ASP A 40 -49.45 23.00 -28.74
N LYS A 41 -49.16 21.71 -28.60
CA LYS A 41 -50.14 20.71 -28.17
C LYS A 41 -50.72 21.16 -26.83
N LYS A 42 -51.99 21.55 -26.83
CA LYS A 42 -52.72 21.88 -25.61
C LYS A 42 -52.81 20.59 -24.78
N ILE A 43 -52.27 20.64 -23.57
CA ILE A 43 -52.33 19.54 -22.60
C ILE A 43 -53.49 19.85 -21.65
N MET A 44 -54.37 18.88 -21.39
CA MET A 44 -55.40 19.03 -20.36
C MET A 44 -54.75 19.02 -18.97
N LEU A 45 -55.05 20.04 -18.14
CA LEU A 45 -54.47 20.17 -16.81
C LEU A 45 -54.82 18.98 -15.90
N GLU A 46 -56.03 18.45 -16.03
CA GLU A 46 -56.50 17.31 -15.24
C GLU A 46 -55.67 16.06 -15.50
N ASP A 47 -55.29 15.83 -16.76
CA ASP A 47 -54.44 14.70 -17.17
C ASP A 47 -52.99 14.91 -16.73
N TYR A 48 -52.50 16.15 -16.68
CA TYR A 48 -51.17 16.47 -16.18
C TYR A 48 -51.06 16.28 -14.66
N LEU A 49 -52.08 16.70 -13.91
CA LEU A 49 -52.12 16.54 -12.44
C LEU A 49 -52.23 15.07 -12.02
N LYS A 50 -52.94 14.25 -12.81
CA LYS A 50 -53.03 12.80 -12.61
C LYS A 50 -51.80 12.04 -13.13
N SER A 51 -50.91 12.71 -13.86
CA SER A 51 -49.70 12.07 -14.39
C SER A 51 -48.70 11.79 -13.27
N GLU A 52 -48.11 10.59 -13.30
CA GLU A 52 -47.08 10.22 -12.34
C GLU A 52 -45.81 11.05 -12.56
N MET A 53 -45.05 11.32 -11.48
CA MET A 53 -43.74 11.94 -11.58
C MET A 53 -42.82 11.06 -12.45
N LYS A 54 -42.52 11.54 -13.65
CA LYS A 54 -41.74 10.79 -14.66
C LYS A 54 -40.29 10.53 -14.25
N PHE A 55 -39.76 11.30 -13.30
CA PHE A 55 -38.36 11.22 -12.89
C PHE A 55 -38.28 10.81 -11.43
N ARG A 56 -37.55 9.71 -11.17
CA ARG A 56 -37.15 9.40 -9.79
C ARG A 56 -36.19 10.50 -9.31
N PRO A 57 -36.25 10.87 -8.02
CA PRO A 57 -35.28 11.80 -7.47
C PRO A 57 -33.86 11.23 -7.67
N PRO A 58 -32.89 12.07 -8.07
CA PRO A 58 -31.50 11.63 -8.17
C PRO A 58 -31.01 11.17 -6.79
N GLN A 59 -30.13 10.19 -6.77
CA GLN A 59 -29.48 9.75 -5.54
C GLN A 59 -28.57 10.87 -5.02
N GLU A 60 -28.39 10.93 -3.70
CA GLU A 60 -27.48 11.89 -3.08
C GLU A 60 -26.06 11.74 -3.60
N VAL A 61 -25.32 12.86 -3.60
CA VAL A 61 -23.96 12.91 -4.13
C VAL A 61 -23.03 12.16 -3.17
N GLY A 62 -22.57 10.98 -3.58
CA GLY A 62 -21.54 10.20 -2.89
C GLY A 62 -20.16 10.35 -3.55
N LEU A 63 -19.10 10.21 -2.75
CA LEU A 63 -17.72 10.15 -3.23
C LEU A 63 -17.21 8.72 -3.13
N THR A 64 -16.61 8.23 -4.22
CA THR A 64 -15.93 6.93 -4.25
C THR A 64 -14.46 7.14 -4.60
N LEU A 65 -13.58 6.60 -3.76
CA LEU A 65 -12.13 6.72 -3.90
C LEU A 65 -11.58 5.45 -4.55
N HIS A 66 -10.62 5.60 -5.47
CA HIS A 66 -9.89 4.48 -6.07
C HIS A 66 -8.47 4.93 -6.46
N TRP A 67 -7.57 3.97 -6.62
CA TRP A 67 -6.20 4.23 -7.07
C TRP A 67 -6.17 4.49 -8.58
N LEU A 68 -5.79 5.71 -8.97
CA LEU A 68 -5.58 6.07 -10.38
C LEU A 68 -4.22 5.55 -10.90
N ALA A 69 -3.18 5.61 -10.05
CA ALA A 69 -1.84 5.15 -10.38
C ALA A 69 -1.10 4.71 -9.10
N VAL A 70 -0.23 3.71 -9.24
CA VAL A 70 0.68 3.20 -8.23
C VAL A 70 2.07 3.20 -8.87
N ASP A 71 3.02 3.95 -8.29
CA ASP A 71 4.38 4.15 -8.85
C ASP A 71 4.39 4.54 -10.34
N GLY A 72 3.44 5.40 -10.75
CA GLY A 72 3.31 5.89 -12.12
C GLY A 72 2.63 4.92 -13.09
N VAL A 73 2.28 3.71 -12.66
CA VAL A 73 1.54 2.72 -13.45
C VAL A 73 0.07 2.72 -13.05
N GLN A 74 -0.83 2.79 -14.02
CA GLN A 74 -2.26 2.69 -13.78
C GLN A 74 -2.65 1.24 -13.48
N PRO A 75 -3.24 0.93 -12.31
CA PRO A 75 -3.68 -0.43 -12.00
C PRO A 75 -4.92 -0.78 -12.81
N ASP A 76 -5.03 -2.04 -13.25
CA ASP A 76 -6.18 -2.54 -13.99
C ASP A 76 -7.35 -2.82 -13.04
N ILE A 77 -8.13 -1.78 -12.79
CA ILE A 77 -9.28 -1.78 -11.90
C ILE A 77 -10.48 -1.32 -12.75
N PRO A 78 -11.70 -1.83 -12.57
CA PRO A 78 -12.89 -1.42 -13.35
C PRO A 78 -13.17 0.09 -13.37
N GLN A 79 -12.66 0.87 -12.41
CA GLN A 79 -12.78 2.33 -12.40
C GLN A 79 -11.77 3.04 -13.31
N ASN A 80 -10.67 2.37 -13.67
CA ASN A 80 -9.63 2.90 -14.54
C ASN A 80 -9.90 2.54 -16.01
N PRO A 81 -9.58 3.43 -16.97
CA PRO A 81 -9.63 3.10 -18.39
C PRO A 81 -8.65 1.96 -18.72
N PRO A 82 -9.02 1.03 -19.62
CA PRO A 82 -8.10 0.00 -20.09
C PRO A 82 -6.92 0.63 -20.84
N THR A 83 -5.71 0.15 -20.55
CA THR A 83 -4.44 0.64 -21.12
C THR A 83 -4.36 0.49 -22.65
N ALA A 84 -5.20 -0.35 -23.25
CA ALA A 84 -5.26 -0.60 -24.69
C ALA A 84 -6.24 0.31 -25.47
N ALA A 85 -6.81 1.37 -24.88
CA ALA A 85 -7.64 2.32 -25.62
C ALA A 85 -6.79 3.34 -26.41
N GLY A 86 -5.87 2.84 -27.23
CA GLY A 86 -5.36 3.57 -28.39
C GLY A 86 -6.48 3.67 -29.43
N SER A 87 -6.78 4.90 -29.85
CA SER A 87 -7.61 5.26 -31.00
C SER A 87 -9.02 4.66 -31.06
N ASN A 88 -10.01 5.37 -30.52
CA ASN A 88 -11.24 5.78 -31.22
C ASN A 88 -12.32 6.21 -30.21
N ALA A 89 -12.07 7.33 -29.51
CA ALA A 89 -13.13 8.10 -28.87
C ALA A 89 -12.86 9.59 -29.09
N ALA A 90 -13.42 10.08 -30.20
CA ALA A 90 -13.76 11.46 -30.54
C ALA A 90 -12.85 12.59 -29.98
N ASN A 91 -12.04 13.17 -30.87
CA ASN A 91 -11.59 14.57 -30.89
C ASN A 91 -11.14 15.20 -29.57
N SER A 92 -9.83 15.33 -29.38
CA SER A 92 -9.23 16.64 -29.10
C SER A 92 -7.70 16.60 -29.18
N ASN A 93 -7.16 17.50 -29.99
CA ASN A 93 -5.76 17.88 -30.05
C ASN A 93 -5.18 18.08 -28.64
N LYS A 94 -4.31 17.16 -28.20
CA LYS A 94 -3.25 17.42 -27.22
C LYS A 94 -2.14 16.40 -27.41
N ARG A 95 -1.08 16.86 -28.06
CA ARG A 95 0.25 16.26 -28.14
C ARG A 95 0.63 15.65 -26.77
N LYS A 96 0.74 14.33 -26.69
CA LYS A 96 1.55 13.65 -25.66
C LYS A 96 2.64 12.90 -26.39
N GLN A 97 3.88 13.34 -26.22
CA GLN A 97 5.07 12.54 -26.50
C GLN A 97 5.01 11.34 -25.54
N GLN A 98 4.57 10.19 -26.04
CA GLN A 98 4.93 8.91 -25.44
C GLN A 98 6.17 8.43 -26.18
N VAL A 99 7.30 8.44 -25.49
CA VAL A 99 8.52 7.75 -25.93
C VAL A 99 8.28 6.26 -25.68
N VAL A 100 7.73 5.58 -26.68
CA VAL A 100 7.66 4.11 -26.70
C VAL A 100 8.96 3.63 -27.33
N HIS A 101 9.89 3.17 -26.50
CA HIS A 101 11.04 2.40 -26.98
C HIS A 101 10.53 1.00 -27.33
N ARG A 102 10.32 0.79 -28.62
CA ARG A 102 9.89 -0.49 -29.20
C ARG A 102 11.13 -1.37 -29.32
N VAL A 103 11.22 -2.41 -28.49
CA VAL A 103 12.19 -3.49 -28.67
C VAL A 103 11.43 -4.65 -29.30
N GLU A 104 11.84 -5.03 -30.49
CA GLU A 104 11.45 -6.29 -31.15
C GLU A 104 12.12 -7.42 -30.37
N ASP A 105 11.36 -8.46 -30.00
CA ASP A 105 11.95 -9.72 -29.58
C ASP A 105 11.13 -10.89 -30.13
N ASP A 106 11.87 -11.82 -30.70
CA ASP A 106 11.45 -13.04 -31.37
C ASP A 106 11.06 -14.12 -30.36
N GLY A 107 10.03 -14.91 -30.71
CA GLY A 107 9.99 -16.36 -30.48
C GLY A 107 9.85 -16.93 -29.05
N GLU A 108 8.71 -17.59 -28.86
CA GLU A 108 8.53 -18.96 -28.34
C GLU A 108 7.62 -19.12 -27.10
N ASP A 109 6.73 -20.10 -27.28
CA ASP A 109 5.55 -20.44 -26.51
C ASP A 109 5.87 -21.05 -25.13
N ASP A 110 5.06 -20.73 -24.11
CA ASP A 110 4.64 -21.73 -23.13
C ASP A 110 3.32 -21.34 -22.45
N GLU A 111 2.33 -22.22 -22.57
CA GLU A 111 1.04 -22.16 -21.90
C GLU A 111 1.13 -22.90 -20.55
N THR A 112 0.92 -22.22 -19.42
CA THR A 112 0.31 -22.88 -18.25
C THR A 112 -0.50 -21.90 -17.39
N SER A 113 -1.65 -22.39 -16.98
CA SER A 113 -2.81 -21.73 -16.42
C SER A 113 -2.74 -21.39 -14.93
N GLY A 114 -3.35 -20.26 -14.57
CA GLY A 114 -4.13 -20.11 -13.33
C GLY A 114 -3.43 -19.59 -12.07
N GLY A 115 -3.47 -18.26 -11.84
CA GLY A 115 -3.45 -17.72 -10.48
C GLY A 115 -2.79 -16.35 -10.29
N ARG A 116 -3.64 -15.33 -10.08
CA ARG A 116 -3.35 -13.95 -9.59
C ARG A 116 -2.55 -13.05 -10.53
N ASP A 117 -3.26 -12.07 -11.10
CA ASP A 117 -2.70 -10.83 -11.67
C ASP A 117 -1.92 -10.06 -10.60
N GLY A 118 -0.65 -10.43 -10.43
CA GLY A 118 0.38 -9.54 -9.94
C GLY A 118 1.13 -9.03 -11.16
N VAL A 119 0.96 -7.75 -11.49
CA VAL A 119 1.74 -7.06 -12.52
C VAL A 119 3.22 -7.39 -12.30
N GLN A 120 3.85 -8.07 -13.28
CA GLN A 120 5.26 -8.46 -13.24
C GLN A 120 6.18 -7.23 -13.40
N VAL A 121 6.18 -6.32 -12.42
CA VAL A 121 7.03 -5.11 -12.41
C VAL A 121 8.48 -5.44 -12.01
N THR A 122 8.76 -6.66 -11.55
CA THR A 122 9.98 -6.95 -10.78
C THR A 122 11.27 -7.21 -11.56
N GLN A 123 11.28 -7.29 -12.89
CA GLN A 123 12.49 -7.75 -13.61
C GLN A 123 13.24 -6.69 -14.45
N LEU A 124 12.71 -5.48 -14.65
CA LEU A 124 13.36 -4.47 -15.52
C LEU A 124 14.05 -3.31 -14.76
N LEU A 125 14.00 -3.33 -13.43
CA LEU A 125 14.33 -2.19 -12.58
C LEU A 125 15.83 -1.79 -12.50
N PRO A 126 16.84 -2.69 -12.60
CA PRO A 126 18.25 -2.30 -12.41
C PRO A 126 18.81 -1.29 -13.44
N ARG A 127 18.22 -1.24 -14.64
CA ARG A 127 18.64 -0.33 -15.73
C ARG A 127 18.03 1.07 -15.62
N LEU A 128 16.97 1.23 -14.83
CA LEU A 128 16.30 2.51 -14.60
C LEU A 128 16.97 3.34 -13.51
N LEU A 129 17.87 2.73 -12.72
CA LEU A 129 18.53 3.39 -11.60
C LEU A 129 19.77 4.18 -12.06
N SER A 130 19.85 5.45 -11.64
CA SER A 130 21.06 6.28 -11.83
C SER A 130 22.31 5.61 -11.24
N GLU A 131 23.46 5.85 -11.85
CA GLU A 131 24.76 5.34 -11.38
C GLU A 131 25.03 5.76 -9.92
N GLU A 132 24.66 6.98 -9.56
CA GLU A 132 24.80 7.53 -8.20
C GLU A 132 23.95 6.75 -7.18
N LEU A 133 22.71 6.41 -7.53
CA LEU A 133 21.81 5.64 -6.64
C LEU A 133 22.30 4.18 -6.49
N ARG A 134 22.91 3.61 -7.54
CA ARG A 134 23.53 2.29 -7.45
C ARG A 134 24.78 2.30 -6.57
N LEU A 135 25.62 3.33 -6.69
CA LEU A 135 26.78 3.53 -5.82
C LEU A 135 26.34 3.73 -4.36
N TYR A 136 25.28 4.51 -4.13
CA TYR A 136 24.68 4.69 -2.81
C TYR A 136 24.20 3.35 -2.22
N PHE A 137 23.44 2.57 -3.00
CA PHE A 137 22.98 1.23 -2.59
C PHE A 137 24.17 0.33 -2.20
N SER A 138 25.19 0.25 -3.07
CA SER A 138 26.40 -0.56 -2.84
C SER A 138 27.16 -0.13 -1.58
N ARG A 139 27.23 1.17 -1.29
CA ARG A 139 27.86 1.69 -0.08
C ARG A 139 27.08 1.29 1.18
N ILE A 140 25.76 1.38 1.15
CA ILE A 140 24.91 0.99 2.27
C ILE A 140 24.97 -0.51 2.52
N THR A 141 24.75 -1.33 1.49
CA THR A 141 24.80 -2.79 1.64
C THR A 141 26.18 -3.25 2.11
N GLY A 142 27.25 -2.66 1.56
CA GLY A 142 28.61 -2.91 2.03
C GLY A 142 28.84 -2.49 3.48
N ALA A 143 28.23 -1.40 3.96
CA ALA A 143 28.32 -0.99 5.36
C ALA A 143 27.55 -1.96 6.29
N VAL A 144 26.40 -2.47 5.84
CA VAL A 144 25.57 -3.44 6.59
C VAL A 144 26.23 -4.82 6.66
N GLU A 145 26.88 -5.27 5.59
CA GLU A 145 27.61 -6.56 5.55
C GLU A 145 28.89 -6.53 6.39
N ARG A 146 29.61 -5.40 6.42
CA ARG A 146 30.82 -5.22 7.24
C ARG A 146 30.51 -4.91 8.71
N GLY A 147 29.27 -4.53 9.01
CA GLY A 147 28.85 -4.09 10.34
C GLY A 147 28.96 -5.21 11.38
N GLY A 148 29.94 -5.09 12.29
CA GLY A 148 30.04 -5.96 13.48
C GLY A 148 31.44 -6.47 13.83
N ALA A 149 32.42 -6.34 12.94
CA ALA A 149 33.78 -6.85 13.20
C ALA A 149 34.65 -5.91 14.05
N THR A 150 34.48 -4.59 13.91
CA THR A 150 35.30 -3.58 14.61
C THR A 150 34.45 -2.38 15.07
N PRO A 151 34.87 -1.64 16.11
CA PRO A 151 34.15 -0.44 16.56
C PRO A 151 34.01 0.62 15.45
N VAL A 152 35.01 0.74 14.58
CA VAL A 152 34.98 1.65 13.42
C VAL A 152 33.90 1.26 12.42
N THR A 153 33.80 -0.04 12.09
CA THR A 153 32.75 -0.54 11.18
C THR A 153 31.35 -0.36 11.74
N ARG A 154 31.18 -0.44 13.06
CA ARG A 154 29.88 -0.18 13.72
C ARG A 154 29.47 1.29 13.60
N GLN A 155 30.41 2.21 13.77
CA GLN A 155 30.14 3.64 13.58
C GLN A 155 29.77 3.96 12.12
N GLN A 156 30.45 3.35 11.14
CA GLN A 156 30.09 3.49 9.73
C GLN A 156 28.70 2.94 9.42
N GLN A 157 28.34 1.81 10.03
CA GLN A 157 27.00 1.25 9.92
C GLN A 157 25.94 2.20 10.51
N ASP A 158 26.14 2.69 11.73
CA ASP A 158 25.19 3.59 12.39
C ASP A 158 25.02 4.91 11.61
N ALA A 159 26.12 5.44 11.04
CA ALA A 159 26.07 6.59 10.14
C ALA A 159 25.26 6.29 8.87
N ALA A 160 25.49 5.15 8.21
CA ALA A 160 24.75 4.74 7.02
C ALA A 160 23.25 4.54 7.29
N LEU A 161 22.90 3.97 8.45
CA LEU A 161 21.50 3.81 8.88
C LEU A 161 20.84 5.15 9.20
N THR A 162 21.58 6.08 9.79
CA THR A 162 21.09 7.44 10.06
C THR A 162 20.85 8.19 8.75
N SER A 163 21.76 8.10 7.78
CA SER A 163 21.57 8.64 6.43
C SER A 163 20.30 8.07 5.78
N LEU A 164 20.10 6.75 5.82
CA LEU A 164 18.92 6.10 5.25
C LEU A 164 17.60 6.61 5.84
N SER A 165 17.59 7.03 7.11
CA SER A 165 16.40 7.58 7.77
C SER A 165 16.09 9.03 7.42
N GLN A 166 17.06 9.80 6.95
CA GLN A 166 16.95 11.25 6.69
C GLN A 166 16.97 11.62 5.21
N ASP A 167 17.60 10.79 4.38
CA ASP A 167 17.84 11.09 2.96
C ASP A 167 16.53 11.08 2.15
N THR A 168 16.39 12.10 1.29
CA THR A 168 15.24 12.28 0.38
C THR A 168 15.52 11.69 -1.01
N GLY A 169 14.48 11.27 -1.74
CA GLY A 169 14.64 10.81 -3.14
C GLY A 169 15.07 9.35 -3.28
N LEU A 170 14.98 8.56 -2.20
CA LEU A 170 15.32 7.14 -2.18
C LEU A 170 14.15 6.21 -2.58
N GLN A 171 13.01 6.77 -3.00
CA GLN A 171 11.79 6.00 -3.30
C GLN A 171 12.03 4.93 -4.39
N GLU A 172 12.79 5.26 -5.43
CA GLU A 172 13.16 4.30 -6.49
C GLU A 172 14.00 3.12 -5.96
N LEU A 173 14.69 3.33 -4.84
CA LEU A 173 15.54 2.33 -4.22
C LEU A 173 14.79 1.44 -3.21
N ALA A 174 13.61 1.87 -2.74
CA ALA A 174 12.78 1.16 -1.79
C ALA A 174 12.54 -0.33 -2.15
N PRO A 175 12.09 -0.69 -3.38
CA PRO A 175 11.87 -2.10 -3.73
C PRO A 175 13.14 -2.94 -3.63
N PHE A 176 14.30 -2.38 -4.00
CA PHE A 176 15.57 -3.09 -3.93
C PHE A 176 16.04 -3.29 -2.48
N MET A 177 15.88 -2.26 -1.64
CA MET A 177 16.22 -2.35 -0.22
C MET A 177 15.37 -3.39 0.50
N ILE A 178 14.06 -3.43 0.24
CA ILE A 178 13.16 -4.39 0.89
C ILE A 178 13.44 -5.80 0.40
N ASN A 179 13.69 -5.97 -0.90
CA ASN A 179 14.10 -7.26 -1.45
C ASN A 179 15.46 -7.72 -0.88
N TYR A 180 16.42 -6.80 -0.71
CA TYR A 180 17.70 -7.07 -0.08
C TYR A 180 17.51 -7.50 1.38
N VAL A 181 16.77 -6.74 2.18
CA VAL A 181 16.48 -7.06 3.59
C VAL A 181 15.81 -8.41 3.71
N THR A 182 14.73 -8.65 2.95
CA THR A 182 13.96 -9.90 3.03
C THR A 182 14.79 -11.11 2.60
N LYS A 183 15.50 -11.04 1.47
CA LYS A 183 16.39 -12.13 1.01
C LYS A 183 17.51 -12.42 2.00
N ASN A 184 18.16 -11.40 2.54
CA ASN A 184 19.28 -11.61 3.47
C ASN A 184 18.82 -12.10 4.84
N LEU A 185 17.64 -11.67 5.31
CA LEU A 185 17.04 -12.25 6.52
C LEU A 185 16.81 -13.75 6.37
N TYR A 186 16.29 -14.23 5.23
CA TYR A 186 16.09 -15.66 4.99
C TYR A 186 17.39 -16.44 4.75
N LYS A 187 18.41 -15.81 4.16
CA LYS A 187 19.71 -16.46 3.93
C LYS A 187 20.55 -16.58 5.21
N HIS A 188 20.50 -15.58 6.07
CA HIS A 188 21.37 -15.47 7.24
C HIS A 188 20.69 -15.81 8.57
N VAL A 189 19.61 -16.60 8.58
CA VAL A 189 18.88 -17.04 9.79
C VAL A 189 19.78 -17.72 10.85
N GLY A 190 21.00 -18.13 10.50
CA GLY A 190 22.00 -18.67 11.43
C GLY A 190 22.89 -17.65 12.15
N ASN A 191 22.93 -16.38 11.71
CA ASN A 191 23.81 -15.33 12.24
C ASN A 191 22.99 -14.18 12.86
N PRO A 192 22.75 -14.21 14.19
CA PRO A 192 21.81 -13.28 14.82
C PRO A 192 22.28 -11.81 14.77
N GLU A 193 23.60 -11.55 14.84
CA GLU A 193 24.12 -10.18 14.73
C GLU A 193 23.87 -9.56 13.35
N HIS A 194 24.01 -10.32 12.27
CA HIS A 194 23.72 -9.82 10.92
C HIS A 194 22.22 -9.64 10.69
N CYS A 195 21.38 -10.56 11.18
CA CYS A 195 19.93 -10.34 11.17
C CYS A 195 19.54 -9.08 11.95
N ARG A 196 20.25 -8.78 13.04
CA ARG A 196 20.01 -7.58 13.84
C ARG A 196 20.33 -6.30 13.05
N THR A 197 21.45 -6.27 12.33
CA THR A 197 21.78 -5.11 11.47
C THR A 197 20.74 -4.91 10.38
N LEU A 198 20.22 -5.98 9.79
CA LEU A 198 19.13 -5.93 8.81
C LEU A 198 17.80 -5.45 9.38
N ILE A 199 17.45 -5.84 10.61
CA ILE A 199 16.23 -5.34 11.28
C ILE A 199 16.35 -3.86 11.61
N ARG A 200 17.54 -3.40 12.03
CA ARG A 200 17.81 -1.96 12.23
C ARG A 200 17.72 -1.18 10.92
N MET A 201 18.18 -1.77 9.82
CA MET A 201 17.96 -1.21 8.48
C MET A 201 16.48 -1.11 8.14
N ALA A 202 15.68 -2.15 8.42
CA ALA A 202 14.23 -2.10 8.23
C ALA A 202 13.57 -1.00 9.10
N GLN A 203 14.00 -0.84 10.35
CA GLN A 203 13.53 0.26 11.21
C GLN A 203 13.89 1.63 10.65
N ALA A 204 15.13 1.83 10.19
CA ALA A 204 15.57 3.08 9.59
C ALA A 204 14.76 3.43 8.33
N LEU A 205 14.42 2.43 7.51
CA LEU A 205 13.53 2.59 6.36
C LEU A 205 12.13 3.03 6.80
N LEU A 206 11.56 2.39 7.83
CA LEU A 206 10.21 2.70 8.33
C LEU A 206 10.10 4.08 9.00
N VAL A 207 11.19 4.59 9.56
CA VAL A 207 11.23 5.92 10.19
C VAL A 207 11.28 7.04 9.14
N ASN A 208 11.75 6.76 7.91
CA ASN A 208 11.90 7.78 6.88
C ASN A 208 10.53 8.24 6.33
N PRO A 209 10.13 9.51 6.54
CA PRO A 209 8.82 10.02 6.09
C PRO A 209 8.74 10.21 4.56
N HIS A 210 9.87 10.25 3.87
CA HIS A 210 9.95 10.46 2.43
C HIS A 210 9.84 9.14 1.63
N MET A 211 9.75 8.01 2.32
CA MET A 211 9.69 6.66 1.73
C MET A 211 8.30 6.08 1.94
N HIS A 212 7.54 5.91 0.86
CA HIS A 212 6.24 5.25 0.91
C HIS A 212 6.43 3.73 0.80
N LEU A 213 6.49 3.06 1.95
CA LEU A 213 6.72 1.61 2.07
C LEU A 213 5.44 0.76 2.02
N GLU A 214 4.28 1.42 1.93
CA GLU A 214 2.95 0.82 2.02
C GLU A 214 2.76 -0.37 1.06
N LEU A 215 3.21 -0.21 -0.19
CA LEU A 215 3.10 -1.22 -1.25
C LEU A 215 3.88 -2.50 -0.96
N TYR A 216 4.93 -2.41 -0.13
CA TYR A 216 5.88 -3.49 0.12
C TYR A 216 5.73 -4.14 1.50
N LEU A 217 4.78 -3.68 2.32
CA LEU A 217 4.51 -4.22 3.66
C LEU A 217 4.23 -5.72 3.64
N HIS A 218 3.51 -6.18 2.62
CA HIS A 218 3.16 -7.59 2.46
C HIS A 218 4.41 -8.49 2.31
N GLN A 219 5.52 -7.96 1.79
CA GLN A 219 6.78 -8.69 1.66
C GLN A 219 7.66 -8.54 2.92
N LEU A 220 7.68 -7.35 3.52
CA LEU A 220 8.51 -7.06 4.69
C LEU A 220 7.99 -7.71 5.98
N LEU A 221 6.68 -7.65 6.23
CA LEU A 221 6.06 -8.13 7.47
C LEU A 221 6.28 -9.63 7.72
N PRO A 222 6.10 -10.54 6.74
CA PRO A 222 6.39 -11.96 6.96
C PRO A 222 7.85 -12.22 7.30
N ALA A 223 8.79 -11.47 6.72
CA ALA A 223 10.22 -11.62 7.03
C ALA A 223 10.51 -11.21 8.48
N ILE A 224 9.97 -10.08 8.94
CA ILE A 224 10.11 -9.64 10.34
C ILE A 224 9.41 -10.62 11.29
N LEU A 225 8.19 -11.07 10.97
CA LEU A 225 7.46 -12.08 11.74
C LEU A 225 8.24 -13.39 11.86
N THR A 226 8.89 -13.83 10.79
CA THR A 226 9.74 -15.02 10.81
C THR A 226 10.89 -14.83 11.81
N MET A 227 11.49 -13.64 11.89
CA MET A 227 12.54 -13.37 12.87
C MET A 227 12.03 -13.33 14.32
N VAL A 228 10.76 -12.99 14.55
CA VAL A 228 10.15 -13.05 15.87
C VAL A 228 9.84 -14.51 16.28
N VAL A 229 9.23 -15.28 15.37
CA VAL A 229 8.58 -16.56 15.67
C VAL A 229 9.45 -17.79 15.37
N ALA A 230 10.52 -17.66 14.56
CA ALA A 230 11.29 -18.81 14.10
C ALA A 230 11.82 -19.67 15.26
N GLN A 231 11.80 -20.98 15.04
CA GLN A 231 12.18 -21.97 16.06
C GLN A 231 13.70 -22.03 16.28
N ARG A 232 14.50 -21.76 15.23
CA ARG A 232 15.97 -21.76 15.27
C ARG A 232 16.50 -20.51 14.56
N LEU A 233 17.03 -19.56 15.33
CA LEU A 233 17.67 -18.33 14.82
C LEU A 233 19.18 -18.27 15.08
N SER A 234 19.74 -19.27 15.73
CA SER A 234 21.18 -19.40 15.85
C SER A 234 21.57 -20.86 15.68
N SER A 235 22.68 -21.04 14.98
CA SER A 235 23.37 -22.33 14.87
C SER A 235 24.08 -22.72 16.18
N LYS A 236 24.30 -21.78 17.10
CA LYS A 236 25.02 -21.97 18.37
C LYS A 236 24.08 -21.74 19.55
N SER A 237 24.12 -22.65 20.53
CA SER A 237 23.25 -22.58 21.71
C SER A 237 23.49 -21.35 22.61
N PHE A 238 24.64 -20.67 22.48
CA PHE A 238 25.05 -19.54 23.33
C PHE A 238 24.85 -18.16 22.69
N ASP A 239 24.37 -18.07 21.45
CA ASP A 239 24.21 -16.76 20.83
C ASP A 239 22.99 -16.01 21.39
N ASN A 240 23.11 -14.69 21.48
CA ASN A 240 22.11 -13.74 21.98
C ASN A 240 20.93 -13.53 21.01
N HIS A 241 20.28 -14.60 20.56
CA HIS A 241 19.10 -14.53 19.70
C HIS A 241 17.88 -13.90 20.39
N TRP A 242 17.89 -13.78 21.71
CA TRP A 242 16.84 -13.10 22.50
C TRP A 242 16.74 -11.60 22.18
N ILE A 243 17.88 -10.92 22.02
CA ILE A 243 17.94 -9.48 21.71
C ILE A 243 17.41 -9.23 20.30
N LEU A 244 17.78 -10.09 19.35
CA LEU A 244 17.26 -10.02 17.98
C LEU A 244 15.73 -10.10 17.96
N ARG A 245 15.14 -11.06 18.69
CA ARG A 245 13.67 -11.18 18.78
C ARG A 245 13.02 -9.96 19.40
N TYR A 246 13.65 -9.36 20.40
CA TYR A 246 13.16 -8.12 21.00
C TYR A 246 13.17 -6.95 20.00
N GLU A 247 14.28 -6.72 19.29
CA GLU A 247 14.38 -5.67 18.27
C GLU A 247 13.41 -5.93 17.09
N ALA A 248 13.24 -7.19 16.68
CA ALA A 248 12.29 -7.61 15.66
C ALA A 248 10.83 -7.33 16.07
N ALA A 249 10.46 -7.68 17.31
CA ALA A 249 9.13 -7.44 17.85
C ALA A 249 8.82 -5.94 17.92
N LEU A 250 9.79 -5.13 18.33
CA LEU A 250 9.66 -3.68 18.35
C LEU A 250 9.44 -3.12 16.94
N CYS A 251 10.22 -3.55 15.95
CA CYS A 251 10.05 -3.17 14.53
C CYS A 251 8.67 -3.56 13.99
N LEU A 252 8.21 -4.77 14.32
CA LEU A 252 6.89 -5.27 13.92
C LEU A 252 5.76 -4.40 14.47
N VAL A 253 5.81 -4.05 15.76
CA VAL A 253 4.78 -3.21 16.39
C VAL A 253 4.84 -1.79 15.87
N GLN A 254 6.02 -1.22 15.66
CA GLN A 254 6.17 0.09 15.00
C GLN A 254 5.49 0.10 13.63
N THR A 255 5.74 -0.93 12.81
CA THR A 255 5.09 -1.08 11.50
C THR A 255 3.56 -1.15 11.64
N CYS A 256 3.06 -1.94 12.59
CA CYS A 256 1.61 -2.07 12.81
C CYS A 256 0.97 -0.79 13.36
N ASN A 257 1.71 0.05 14.09
CA ASN A 257 1.19 1.32 14.59
C ASN A 257 1.15 2.38 13.50
N LEU A 258 2.15 2.41 12.60
CA LEU A 258 2.20 3.33 11.47
C LEU A 258 1.10 3.05 10.43
N PHE A 259 0.92 1.78 10.05
CA PHE A 259 0.00 1.41 8.96
C PHE A 259 -1.33 0.81 9.43
N GLY A 260 -1.54 0.71 10.74
CA GLY A 260 -2.68 -0.01 11.29
C GLY A 260 -4.00 0.75 11.27
N GLU A 261 -4.02 2.02 10.89
CA GLU A 261 -5.25 2.79 10.66
C GLU A 261 -5.75 2.61 9.22
N ASP A 262 -4.85 2.67 8.24
CA ASP A 262 -5.16 2.48 6.83
C ASP A 262 -5.53 1.02 6.51
N TYR A 263 -4.92 0.06 7.22
CA TYR A 263 -5.11 -1.38 6.99
C TYR A 263 -5.74 -2.09 8.19
N ALA A 264 -7.08 -2.10 8.25
CA ALA A 264 -7.82 -2.76 9.33
C ALA A 264 -7.49 -4.27 9.49
N THR A 265 -7.14 -4.96 8.41
CA THR A 265 -6.82 -6.40 8.44
C THR A 265 -5.40 -6.70 8.91
N LEU A 266 -4.49 -5.71 8.90
CA LEU A 266 -3.08 -5.91 9.20
C LEU A 266 -2.86 -6.34 10.65
N LYS A 267 -3.37 -5.53 11.59
CA LYS A 267 -3.25 -5.80 13.04
C LYS A 267 -3.84 -7.16 13.41
N ALA A 268 -5.02 -7.50 12.87
CA ALA A 268 -5.69 -8.77 13.13
C ALA A 268 -4.87 -9.98 12.64
N ARG A 269 -4.26 -9.88 11.45
CA ARG A 269 -3.41 -10.96 10.90
C ARG A 269 -2.15 -11.16 11.72
N VAL A 270 -1.47 -10.08 12.11
CA VAL A 270 -0.26 -10.14 12.95
C VAL A 270 -0.57 -10.68 14.35
N LEU A 271 -1.65 -10.22 14.98
CA LEU A 271 -2.05 -10.72 16.29
C LEU A 271 -2.42 -12.20 16.26
N LYS A 272 -3.08 -12.67 15.19
CA LYS A 272 -3.39 -14.09 15.00
C LYS A 272 -2.13 -14.95 14.90
N THR A 273 -1.13 -14.53 14.11
CA THR A 273 0.12 -15.30 14.01
C THR A 273 0.91 -15.30 15.31
N LEU A 274 0.85 -14.20 16.08
CA LEU A 274 1.47 -14.12 17.41
C LEU A 274 0.73 -14.96 18.46
N SER A 275 -0.60 -15.03 18.42
CA SER A 275 -1.36 -15.91 19.31
C SER A 275 -1.04 -17.38 19.06
N ASP A 276 -0.90 -17.76 17.79
CA ASP A 276 -0.50 -19.13 17.41
C ASP A 276 0.95 -19.45 17.85
N ALA A 277 1.81 -18.44 17.95
CA ALA A 277 3.18 -18.57 18.43
C ALA A 277 3.27 -18.76 19.97
N ILE A 278 2.28 -18.30 20.73
CA ILE A 278 2.15 -18.51 22.18
C ILE A 278 1.36 -19.81 22.48
N GLY A 279 1.23 -20.73 21.52
CA GLY A 279 0.67 -22.05 21.83
C GLY A 279 1.57 -22.86 22.79
N PRO A 280 1.01 -23.73 23.65
CA PRO A 280 1.78 -24.57 24.59
C PRO A 280 2.71 -25.55 23.86
N ASP A 281 2.39 -25.94 22.62
CA ASP A 281 3.15 -26.89 21.80
C ASP A 281 4.41 -26.28 21.15
N LYS A 282 4.67 -24.97 21.35
CA LYS A 282 5.76 -24.26 20.68
C LYS A 282 7.03 -24.20 21.53
N SER A 283 8.18 -24.11 20.84
CA SER A 283 9.48 -23.94 21.48
C SER A 283 9.50 -22.71 22.41
N LEU A 284 10.23 -22.77 23.52
CA LEU A 284 10.36 -21.64 24.47
C LEU A 284 10.86 -20.36 23.77
N SER A 285 11.72 -20.58 22.79
CA SER A 285 12.24 -19.59 21.86
C SER A 285 11.11 -18.83 21.12
N THR A 286 10.23 -19.56 20.44
CA THR A 286 9.08 -19.00 19.72
C THR A 286 8.09 -18.32 20.66
N ARG A 287 7.83 -18.92 21.83
CA ARG A 287 6.94 -18.37 22.86
C ARG A 287 7.43 -17.02 23.38
N TYR A 288 8.74 -16.89 23.65
CA TYR A 288 9.33 -15.62 24.06
C TYR A 288 9.09 -14.51 23.02
N GLY A 289 9.35 -14.78 21.74
CA GLY A 289 9.12 -13.81 20.67
C GLY A 289 7.66 -13.37 20.57
N GLY A 290 6.73 -14.33 20.64
CA GLY A 290 5.29 -14.05 20.65
C GLY A 290 4.85 -13.20 21.84
N LEU A 291 5.32 -13.55 23.05
CA LEU A 291 5.00 -12.83 24.28
C LEU A 291 5.51 -11.40 24.24
N VAL A 292 6.79 -11.20 23.91
CA VAL A 292 7.40 -9.87 23.81
C VAL A 292 6.66 -9.01 22.79
N ALA A 293 6.33 -9.54 21.61
CA ALA A 293 5.56 -8.80 20.61
C ALA A 293 4.18 -8.38 21.13
N ILE A 294 3.44 -9.26 21.82
CA ILE A 294 2.12 -8.92 22.38
C ILE A 294 2.23 -7.89 23.51
N THR A 295 3.29 -7.91 24.32
CA THR A 295 3.48 -6.88 25.34
C THR A 295 3.60 -5.47 24.74
N PHE A 296 4.21 -5.35 23.56
CA PHE A 296 4.32 -4.07 22.85
C PHE A 296 3.02 -3.57 22.21
N PHE A 297 2.08 -4.46 21.86
CA PHE A 297 0.75 -4.07 21.39
C PHE A 297 -0.13 -3.44 22.48
N GLY A 298 0.24 -3.63 23.76
CA GLY A 298 -0.40 -2.98 24.91
C GLY A 298 -1.37 -3.87 25.71
N SER A 299 -1.95 -3.28 26.75
CA SER A 299 -2.71 -4.00 27.79
C SER A 299 -3.93 -4.76 27.26
N LYS A 300 -4.62 -4.24 26.24
CA LYS A 300 -5.79 -4.91 25.64
C LYS A 300 -5.41 -6.23 24.97
N ALA A 301 -4.28 -6.27 24.28
CA ALA A 301 -3.78 -7.51 23.64
C ALA A 301 -3.34 -8.53 24.69
N ILE A 302 -2.67 -8.07 25.76
CA ILE A 302 -2.27 -8.92 26.89
C ILE A 302 -3.52 -9.56 27.53
N ASN A 303 -4.56 -8.78 27.80
CA ASN A 303 -5.78 -9.28 28.42
C ASN A 303 -6.52 -10.29 27.54
N ALA A 304 -6.50 -10.10 26.22
CA ALA A 304 -7.21 -10.99 25.29
C ALA A 304 -6.46 -12.30 25.04
N PHE A 305 -5.12 -12.27 24.91
CA PHE A 305 -4.35 -13.43 24.45
C PHE A 305 -3.48 -14.09 25.54
N VAL A 306 -2.95 -13.32 26.49
CA VAL A 306 -2.03 -13.85 27.51
C VAL A 306 -2.79 -14.35 28.74
N LEU A 307 -3.80 -13.61 29.22
CA LEU A 307 -4.55 -13.99 30.43
C LEU A 307 -5.22 -15.37 30.34
N PRO A 308 -5.90 -15.75 29.23
CA PRO A 308 -6.52 -17.06 29.14
C PRO A 308 -5.51 -18.21 29.20
N LEU A 309 -4.32 -18.01 28.63
CA LEU A 309 -3.27 -19.03 28.56
C LEU A 309 -2.41 -19.09 29.83
N ALA A 310 -2.41 -18.03 30.65
CA ALA A 310 -1.56 -17.93 31.84
C ALA A 310 -1.80 -19.06 32.85
N LEU A 311 -3.05 -19.50 33.02
CA LEU A 311 -3.41 -20.59 33.95
C LEU A 311 -2.84 -21.95 33.50
N ASP A 312 -2.88 -22.22 32.20
CA ASP A 312 -2.35 -23.47 31.65
C ASP A 312 -0.81 -23.48 31.70
N TYR A 313 -0.20 -22.32 31.46
CA TYR A 313 1.24 -22.15 31.60
C TYR A 313 1.73 -22.32 33.04
N TRP A 314 0.98 -21.81 34.02
CA TRP A 314 1.30 -22.01 35.42
C TRP A 314 1.37 -23.50 35.78
N LYS A 315 0.34 -24.26 35.39
CA LYS A 315 0.28 -25.71 35.61
C LYS A 315 1.43 -26.46 34.91
N MET A 316 1.74 -26.09 33.66
CA MET A 316 2.87 -26.69 32.93
C MET A 316 4.22 -26.38 33.59
N SER A 317 4.41 -25.16 34.10
CA SER A 317 5.65 -24.78 34.78
C SER A 317 5.83 -25.51 36.11
N GLU A 318 4.73 -25.74 36.84
CA GLU A 318 4.73 -26.51 38.09
C GLU A 318 5.07 -27.99 37.85
N THR A 319 4.68 -28.57 36.71
CA THR A 319 5.06 -29.94 36.35
C THR A 319 6.50 -30.10 35.82
N ALA A 320 7.16 -29.00 35.44
CA ALA A 320 8.51 -29.01 34.87
C ALA A 320 9.60 -28.64 35.89
N LEU A 321 9.20 -28.11 37.05
CA LEU A 321 10.03 -27.86 38.24
C LEU A 321 10.13 -29.11 39.10
#